data_AF-A0A9P7AXG9-F1
#
_entry.id   AF-A0A9P7AXG9-F1
#
_cell.length_a   1.000
_cell.length_b   1.000
_cell.length_c   1.000
_cell.angle_alpha   90.00
_cell.angle_beta   90.00
_cell.angle_gamma   90.00
#
_symmetry.space_group_name_H-M   'P 1'
#
loop_
_entity.id
_entity.type
_entity.pdbx_description
1 polymer ?
#
loop_
_entity_poly.entity_id
_entity_poly.type
_entity_poly.pdbx_seq_one_letter_code
_entity_poly.pdbx_strand_id
1 'polypeptide(L)'
;MAPPIKHKTAAAKLKASREKCSRYYARCHESILAKRREKYHAAKKHQEDEDGKDGSDDDHEESLETLAECIAVVKYAKDDFVQYIQRSPQTFTIGVFAEYTKSIPDAPGSHGDREIFQRAISSIEEFLARGTQGQDGILQLCGVCDEWRALQTKSAGV
;
A
#
# COMPACT_ATOMS: atom_id res chain seq x y z
N MET A 1 23.69 -30.16 0.83
CA MET A 1 22.64 -29.10 0.71
C MET A 1 22.75 -28.48 -0.67
N ALA A 2 21.66 -28.45 -1.45
CA ALA A 2 21.67 -27.85 -2.79
C ALA A 2 21.82 -26.32 -2.69
N PRO A 3 22.66 -25.68 -3.53
CA PRO A 3 22.86 -24.23 -3.51
C PRO A 3 21.58 -23.48 -3.92
N PRO A 4 21.36 -22.26 -3.40
CA PRO A 4 20.17 -21.46 -3.72
C PRO A 4 20.14 -21.06 -5.20
N ILE A 5 18.99 -21.31 -5.85
CA ILE A 5 18.77 -20.98 -7.26
C ILE A 5 18.66 -19.46 -7.39
N LYS A 6 19.66 -18.83 -8.04
CA LYS A 6 19.64 -17.40 -8.36
C LYS A 6 18.88 -17.17 -9.66
N HIS A 7 17.70 -16.55 -9.59
CA HIS A 7 16.92 -16.16 -10.77
C HIS A 7 17.49 -14.89 -11.41
N LYS A 8 17.97 -15.01 -12.66
CA LYS A 8 18.66 -13.92 -13.38
C LYS A 8 17.73 -12.88 -14.02
N THR A 9 16.47 -13.22 -14.29
CA THR A 9 15.51 -12.33 -14.98
C THR A 9 14.37 -11.90 -14.07
N ALA A 10 13.84 -10.69 -14.28
CA ALA A 10 12.71 -10.16 -13.51
C ALA A 10 11.46 -11.06 -13.61
N ALA A 11 11.20 -11.62 -14.80
CA ALA A 11 10.13 -12.60 -15.01
C ALA A 11 10.34 -13.90 -14.21
N ALA A 12 11.57 -14.40 -14.12
CA ALA A 12 11.89 -15.58 -13.33
C ALA A 12 11.78 -15.32 -11.82
N LYS A 13 12.19 -14.13 -11.35
CA LYS A 13 11.99 -13.70 -9.95
C LYS A 13 10.50 -13.63 -9.60
N LEU A 14 9.68 -13.05 -10.49
CA LEU A 14 8.22 -12.97 -10.30
C LEU A 14 7.57 -14.35 -10.25
N LYS A 15 7.95 -15.25 -11.18
CA LYS A 15 7.45 -16.64 -11.20
C LYS A 15 7.84 -17.40 -9.93
N ALA A 16 9.09 -17.29 -9.50
CA ALA A 16 9.58 -17.93 -8.27
C ALA A 16 8.89 -17.37 -7.02
N SER A 17 8.63 -16.07 -6.98
CA SER A 17 7.87 -15.44 -5.89
C SER A 17 6.43 -15.96 -5.83
N ARG A 18 5.73 -16.04 -6.98
CA ARG A 18 4.37 -16.61 -7.08
C ARG A 18 4.33 -18.08 -6.64
N GLU A 19 5.30 -18.87 -7.06
CA GLU A 19 5.38 -20.30 -6.71
C GLU A 19 5.67 -20.50 -5.21
N LYS A 20 6.56 -19.68 -4.64
CA LYS A 20 6.83 -19.66 -3.20
C LYS A 20 5.57 -19.29 -2.40
N CYS A 21 4.80 -18.30 -2.86
CA CYS A 21 3.53 -17.91 -2.25
C CYS A 21 2.51 -19.04 -2.33
N SER A 22 2.33 -19.66 -3.50
CA SER A 22 1.43 -20.80 -3.69
C SER A 22 1.74 -21.93 -2.71
N ARG A 23 3.03 -22.28 -2.55
CA ARG A 23 3.46 -23.32 -1.59
C ARG A 23 3.22 -22.95 -0.13
N TYR A 24 3.35 -21.68 0.23
CA TYR A 24 3.04 -21.20 1.58
C TYR A 24 1.53 -21.33 1.86
N TYR A 25 0.69 -20.82 0.95
CA TYR A 25 -0.76 -20.93 1.11
C TYR A 25 -1.24 -22.37 1.14
N ALA A 26 -0.70 -23.25 0.29
CA ALA A 26 -1.03 -24.67 0.33
C ALA A 26 -0.66 -25.31 1.70
N ARG A 27 0.42 -24.86 2.34
CA ARG A 27 0.87 -25.38 3.64
C ARG A 27 0.08 -24.82 4.82
N CYS A 28 -0.27 -23.54 4.77
CA CYS A 28 -0.89 -22.82 5.87
C CYS A 28 -2.41 -22.62 5.66
N HIS A 29 -2.99 -23.23 4.63
CA HIS A 29 -4.39 -23.06 4.25
C HIS A 29 -5.34 -23.28 5.43
N GLU A 30 -5.19 -24.42 6.11
CA GLU A 30 -6.07 -24.79 7.22
C GLU A 30 -5.89 -23.89 8.45
N SER A 31 -4.66 -23.47 8.76
CA SER A 31 -4.43 -22.56 9.89
C SER A 31 -4.94 -21.15 9.61
N ILE A 32 -4.85 -20.69 8.36
CA ILE A 32 -5.45 -19.43 7.91
C ILE A 32 -6.98 -19.52 8.02
N LEU A 33 -7.60 -20.60 7.55
CA LEU A 33 -9.04 -20.80 7.65
C LEU A 33 -9.52 -20.99 9.10
N ALA A 34 -8.75 -21.65 9.95
CA ALA A 34 -9.07 -21.82 11.38
C ALA A 34 -9.08 -20.46 12.09
N LYS A 35 -8.04 -19.64 11.92
CA LYS A 35 -8.00 -18.28 12.47
C LYS A 35 -9.14 -17.40 11.97
N ARG A 36 -9.55 -17.56 10.70
CA ARG A 36 -10.72 -16.85 10.15
C ARG A 36 -12.02 -17.28 10.81
N ARG A 37 -12.21 -18.58 11.05
CA ARG A 37 -13.39 -19.10 11.78
C ARG A 37 -13.41 -18.62 13.22
N GLU A 38 -12.27 -18.62 13.91
CA GLU A 38 -12.16 -18.09 15.27
C GLU A 38 -12.52 -16.61 15.34
N LYS A 39 -12.02 -15.77 14.42
CA LYS A 39 -12.39 -14.35 14.37
C LYS A 39 -13.88 -14.15 14.10
N TYR A 40 -14.48 -14.91 13.19
CA TYR A 40 -15.91 -14.83 12.91
C TYR A 40 -16.77 -15.25 14.11
N HIS A 41 -16.38 -16.30 14.82
CA HIS A 41 -17.07 -16.73 16.04
C HIS A 41 -16.87 -15.77 17.20
N ALA A 42 -15.69 -15.15 17.35
CA ALA A 42 -15.46 -14.10 18.34
C ALA A 42 -16.33 -12.87 18.07
N ALA A 43 -16.39 -12.40 16.81
CA ALA A 43 -17.25 -11.28 16.42
C ALA A 43 -18.74 -11.59 16.64
N LYS A 44 -19.19 -12.81 16.33
CA LYS A 44 -20.58 -13.23 16.55
C LYS A 44 -20.92 -13.37 18.04
N LYS A 45 -20.00 -13.83 18.87
CA LYS A 45 -20.21 -13.95 20.32
C LYS A 45 -20.34 -12.57 20.99
N HIS A 46 -19.55 -11.60 20.54
CA HIS A 46 -19.69 -10.21 20.99
C HIS A 46 -21.04 -9.58 20.61
N GLN A 47 -21.69 -10.05 19.54
CA GLN A 47 -23.01 -9.59 19.11
C GLN A 47 -24.17 -10.19 19.93
N GLU A 48 -24.01 -11.39 20.49
CA GLU A 48 -25.04 -12.04 21.33
C GLU A 48 -24.99 -11.59 22.81
N ASP A 49 -23.86 -11.06 23.27
CA ASP A 49 -23.68 -10.54 24.64
C ASP A 49 -24.15 -9.06 24.80
N GLU A 50 -24.46 -8.34 23.71
CA GLU A 50 -24.86 -6.91 23.73
C GLU A 50 -26.36 -6.64 23.54
N ASP A 51 -27.20 -7.64 23.23
CA ASP A 51 -28.68 -7.48 23.12
C ASP A 51 -29.39 -7.33 24.50
N GLY A 52 -28.65 -7.01 25.56
CA GLY A 52 -29.12 -7.01 26.94
C GLY A 52 -29.00 -5.71 27.73
N LYS A 53 -28.49 -4.58 27.18
CA LYS A 53 -28.38 -3.35 27.98
C LYS A 53 -28.38 -2.03 27.20
N ASP A 54 -29.54 -1.40 27.28
CA ASP A 54 -29.86 0.03 27.27
C ASP A 54 -28.69 1.04 27.20
N GLY A 55 -28.64 1.77 26.07
CA GLY A 55 -28.34 3.20 25.96
C GLY A 55 -27.00 3.74 26.46
N SER A 56 -26.06 3.96 25.54
CA SER A 56 -25.29 5.21 25.44
C SER A 56 -24.43 5.19 24.16
N ASP A 57 -24.64 6.18 23.30
CA ASP A 57 -23.79 6.52 22.16
C ASP A 57 -22.35 6.77 22.65
N ASP A 58 -21.41 5.93 22.26
CA ASP A 58 -20.00 6.32 22.13
C ASP A 58 -19.39 5.50 20.99
N ASP A 59 -19.46 6.09 19.80
CA ASP A 59 -18.98 5.59 18.52
C ASP A 59 -17.45 5.39 18.54
N HIS A 60 -17.00 4.26 19.07
CA HIS A 60 -15.78 3.63 18.56
C HIS A 60 -16.15 2.63 17.47
N GLU A 61 -16.64 3.21 16.37
CA GLU A 61 -16.65 2.60 15.05
C GLU A 61 -15.18 2.31 14.65
N GLU A 62 -14.64 1.18 15.14
CA GLU A 62 -13.51 0.51 14.50
C GLU A 62 -14.05 0.00 13.16
N SER A 63 -14.24 0.94 12.23
CA SER A 63 -14.76 0.70 10.90
C SER A 63 -13.87 -0.34 10.26
N LEU A 64 -14.36 -1.57 10.20
CA LEU A 64 -13.78 -2.61 9.37
C LEU A 64 -13.93 -2.10 7.95
N GLU A 65 -12.92 -1.34 7.46
CA GLU A 65 -12.92 -0.81 6.10
C GLU A 65 -13.32 -1.95 5.18
N THR A 66 -14.45 -1.80 4.50
CA THR A 66 -14.95 -2.88 3.67
C THR A 66 -13.97 -3.08 2.51
N LEU A 67 -13.92 -4.29 1.93
CA LEU A 67 -13.06 -4.52 0.75
C LEU A 67 -13.34 -3.50 -0.37
N ALA A 68 -14.60 -3.06 -0.49
CA ALA A 68 -15.00 -2.03 -1.45
C ALA A 68 -14.38 -0.67 -1.13
N GLU A 69 -14.33 -0.26 0.14
CA GLU A 69 -13.69 0.99 0.59
C GLU A 69 -12.18 0.96 0.36
N CYS A 70 -11.48 -0.12 0.74
CA CYS A 70 -10.04 -0.20 0.51
C CYS A 70 -9.70 -0.14 -1.00
N ILE A 71 -10.50 -0.80 -1.85
CA ILE A 71 -10.36 -0.72 -3.30
C ILE A 71 -10.62 0.72 -3.80
N ALA A 72 -11.62 1.39 -3.26
CA ALA A 72 -11.93 2.78 -3.60
C ALA A 72 -10.76 3.71 -3.25
N VAL A 73 -10.17 3.57 -2.05
CA VAL A 73 -8.99 4.34 -1.62
C VAL A 73 -7.83 4.17 -2.60
N VAL A 74 -7.48 2.93 -2.96
CA VAL A 74 -6.40 2.66 -3.92
C VAL A 74 -6.73 3.27 -5.29
N LYS A 75 -7.98 3.14 -5.74
CA LYS A 75 -8.41 3.67 -7.03
C LYS A 75 -8.29 5.19 -7.07
N TYR A 76 -8.83 5.89 -6.07
CA TYR A 76 -8.79 7.34 -6.00
C TYR A 76 -7.36 7.87 -5.86
N ALA A 77 -6.53 7.28 -5.00
CA ALA A 77 -5.13 7.68 -4.88
C ALA A 77 -4.38 7.56 -6.22
N LYS A 78 -4.64 6.48 -6.97
CA LYS A 78 -4.06 6.26 -8.31
C LYS A 78 -4.62 7.23 -9.34
N ASP A 79 -5.92 7.48 -9.36
CA ASP A 79 -6.56 8.40 -10.30
C ASP A 79 -6.09 9.86 -10.05
N ASP A 80 -6.02 10.29 -8.79
CA ASP A 80 -5.46 11.58 -8.38
C ASP A 80 -4.00 11.73 -8.81
N PHE A 81 -3.17 10.70 -8.56
CA PHE A 81 -1.77 10.70 -8.99
C PHE A 81 -1.65 10.87 -10.51
N VAL A 82 -2.41 10.07 -11.27
CA VAL A 82 -2.41 10.11 -12.73
C VAL A 82 -2.87 11.48 -13.26
N GLN A 83 -3.84 12.11 -12.59
CA GLN A 83 -4.26 13.47 -12.90
C GLN A 83 -3.17 14.49 -12.59
N TYR A 84 -2.54 14.39 -11.42
CA TYR A 84 -1.45 15.26 -10.98
C TYR A 84 -0.26 15.23 -11.95
N ILE A 85 0.17 14.05 -12.39
CA ILE A 85 1.25 13.91 -13.38
C ILE A 85 0.79 14.14 -14.83
N GLN A 86 -0.45 14.59 -15.04
CA GLN A 86 -1.04 14.84 -16.38
C GLN A 86 -0.93 13.63 -17.32
N ARG A 87 -1.10 12.42 -16.79
CA ARG A 87 -0.96 11.14 -17.52
C ARG A 87 0.41 10.90 -18.17
N SER A 88 1.42 11.70 -17.86
CA SER A 88 2.73 11.63 -18.48
C SER A 88 3.84 12.00 -17.47
N PRO A 89 4.57 11.00 -16.95
CA PRO A 89 5.73 11.23 -16.07
C PRO A 89 6.78 12.17 -16.68
N GLN A 90 6.93 12.11 -18.01
CA GLN A 90 7.84 13.00 -18.75
C GLN A 90 7.35 14.44 -18.71
N THR A 91 6.06 14.68 -18.98
CA THR A 91 5.46 16.02 -18.96
C THR A 91 5.55 16.63 -17.56
N PHE A 92 5.25 15.83 -16.53
CA PHE A 92 5.41 16.24 -15.14
C PHE A 92 6.85 16.67 -14.83
N THR A 93 7.83 15.82 -15.14
CA THR A 93 9.25 16.12 -14.89
C THR A 93 9.69 17.40 -15.60
N ILE A 94 9.34 17.55 -16.89
CA ILE A 94 9.63 18.77 -17.66
C ILE A 94 8.97 19.99 -17.01
N GLY A 95 7.73 19.87 -16.55
CA GLY A 95 7.00 20.96 -15.86
C GLY A 95 7.71 21.42 -14.59
N VAL A 96 8.12 20.48 -13.73
CA VAL A 96 8.85 20.78 -12.49
C VAL A 96 10.18 21.49 -12.78
N PHE A 97 10.96 20.98 -13.76
CA PHE A 97 12.22 21.64 -14.15
C PHE A 97 12.00 23.02 -14.78
N ALA A 98 10.92 23.21 -15.52
CA ALA A 98 10.58 24.50 -16.09
C ALA A 98 10.21 25.53 -15.01
N GLU A 99 9.46 25.13 -13.98
CA GLU A 99 9.16 25.98 -12.82
C GLU A 99 10.45 26.34 -12.08
N TYR A 100 11.32 25.35 -11.83
CA TYR A 100 12.62 25.59 -11.21
C TYR A 100 13.47 26.58 -12.00
N THR A 101 13.58 26.38 -13.32
CA THR A 101 14.40 27.24 -14.19
C THR A 101 13.90 28.68 -14.19
N LYS A 102 12.57 28.89 -14.16
CA LYS A 102 11.96 30.23 -14.08
C LYS A 102 12.22 30.93 -12.74
N SER A 103 12.52 30.18 -11.68
CA SER A 103 12.81 30.72 -10.36
C SER A 103 14.28 31.15 -10.17
N ILE A 104 15.15 30.86 -11.15
CA ILE A 104 16.57 31.24 -11.07
C ILE A 104 16.70 32.75 -11.25
N PRO A 105 17.28 33.49 -10.29
CA PRO A 105 17.52 34.91 -10.45
C PRO A 105 18.62 35.19 -11.50
N ASP A 106 18.57 36.36 -12.15
CA ASP A 106 19.58 36.78 -13.13
C ASP A 106 20.97 37.05 -12.53
N ALA A 107 21.12 36.95 -11.20
CA ALA A 107 22.38 37.15 -10.51
C ALA A 107 23.32 35.94 -10.69
N PRO A 108 24.60 36.17 -11.08
CA PRO A 108 25.57 35.10 -11.24
C PRO A 108 25.85 34.40 -9.90
N GLY A 109 25.87 33.06 -9.93
CA GLY A 109 26.07 32.23 -8.75
C GLY A 109 24.82 31.95 -7.91
N SER A 110 23.65 32.43 -8.34
CA SER A 110 22.37 32.12 -7.68
C SER A 110 21.79 30.79 -8.15
N HIS A 111 20.84 30.26 -7.38
CA HIS A 111 20.14 29.01 -7.65
C HIS A 111 18.63 29.24 -7.67
N GLY A 112 17.91 28.37 -8.37
CA GLY A 112 16.45 28.39 -8.34
C GLY A 112 15.90 27.91 -7.00
N ASP A 113 14.62 28.13 -6.81
CA ASP A 113 13.87 27.69 -5.65
C ASP A 113 13.78 26.16 -5.60
N ARG A 114 14.46 25.58 -4.61
CA ARG A 114 14.46 24.12 -4.39
C ARG A 114 13.16 23.61 -3.79
N GLU A 115 12.34 24.49 -3.20
CA GLU A 115 11.04 24.11 -2.66
C GLU A 115 10.10 23.58 -3.73
N ILE A 116 10.32 23.94 -5.00
CA ILE A 116 9.60 23.37 -6.16
C ILE A 116 9.75 21.85 -6.21
N PHE A 117 10.98 21.34 -6.08
CA PHE A 117 11.22 19.90 -6.05
C PHE A 117 10.67 19.27 -4.77
N GLN A 118 10.82 19.94 -3.63
CA GLN A 118 10.32 19.42 -2.36
C GLN A 118 8.80 19.26 -2.38
N ARG A 119 8.06 20.28 -2.85
CA ARG A 119 6.61 20.24 -3.03
C ARG A 119 6.20 19.10 -3.97
N ALA A 120 6.92 18.94 -5.09
CA ALA A 120 6.67 17.88 -6.04
C ALA A 120 6.86 16.47 -5.44
N ILE A 121 7.95 16.27 -4.67
CA ILE A 121 8.24 15.00 -3.97
C ILE A 121 7.18 14.72 -2.92
N SER A 122 6.88 15.68 -2.04
CA SER A 122 5.89 15.49 -0.98
C SER A 122 4.50 15.15 -1.52
N SER A 123 4.10 15.75 -2.65
CA SER A 123 2.84 15.40 -3.31
C SER A 123 2.83 13.93 -3.79
N ILE A 124 3.95 13.46 -4.37
CA ILE A 124 4.08 12.06 -4.80
C ILE A 124 4.04 11.10 -3.59
N GLU A 125 4.75 11.43 -2.53
CA GLU A 125 4.78 10.64 -1.29
C GLU A 125 3.39 10.52 -0.67
N GLU A 126 2.58 11.58 -0.69
CA GLU A 126 1.20 11.57 -0.21
C GLU A 126 0.32 10.60 -1.01
N PHE A 127 0.39 10.61 -2.35
CA PHE A 127 -0.34 9.65 -3.18
C PHE A 127 0.08 8.21 -2.89
N LEU A 128 1.38 7.98 -2.72
CA LEU A 128 1.92 6.66 -2.39
C LEU A 128 1.46 6.19 -1.00
N ALA A 129 1.45 7.07 -0.02
CA ALA A 129 0.99 6.76 1.34
C ALA A 129 -0.49 6.35 1.34
N ARG A 130 -1.37 7.15 0.71
CA ARG A 130 -2.80 6.83 0.58
C ARG A 130 -3.03 5.51 -0.15
N GLY A 131 -2.33 5.29 -1.27
CA GLY A 131 -2.41 4.05 -2.03
C GLY A 131 -1.92 2.83 -1.24
N THR A 132 -0.86 2.99 -0.44
CA THR A 132 -0.30 1.93 0.40
C THR A 132 -1.26 1.57 1.52
N GLN A 133 -1.89 2.55 2.18
CA GLN A 133 -2.90 2.32 3.20
C GLN A 133 -4.06 1.45 2.67
N GLY A 134 -4.64 1.81 1.53
CA GLY A 134 -5.71 1.00 0.93
C GLY A 134 -5.24 -0.40 0.53
N GLN A 135 -4.00 -0.56 0.05
CA GLN A 135 -3.43 -1.88 -0.22
C GLN A 135 -3.26 -2.71 1.05
N ASP A 136 -2.80 -2.09 2.14
CA ASP A 136 -2.64 -2.75 3.43
C ASP A 136 -3.99 -3.22 3.99
N GLY A 137 -5.05 -2.42 3.85
CA GLY A 137 -6.42 -2.82 4.18
C GLY A 137 -6.87 -4.05 3.37
N ILE A 138 -6.66 -4.05 2.06
CA ILE A 138 -6.97 -5.21 1.20
C ILE A 138 -6.21 -6.46 1.67
N LEU A 139 -4.91 -6.34 1.94
CA LEU A 139 -4.07 -7.45 2.37
C LEU A 139 -4.53 -8.01 3.72
N GLN A 140 -4.89 -7.14 4.67
CA GLN A 140 -5.42 -7.52 5.97
C GLN A 140 -6.75 -8.26 5.85
N LEU A 141 -7.69 -7.78 5.04
CA LEU A 141 -8.96 -8.44 4.75
C LEU A 141 -8.74 -9.80 4.05
N CYS A 142 -7.72 -9.90 3.20
CA CYS A 142 -7.30 -11.16 2.58
C CYS A 142 -6.57 -12.10 3.57
N GLY A 143 -6.37 -11.71 4.82
CA GLY A 143 -5.68 -12.53 5.84
C GLY A 143 -4.19 -12.70 5.60
N VAL A 144 -3.57 -11.78 4.85
CA VAL A 144 -2.11 -11.72 4.68
C VAL A 144 -1.51 -11.19 5.97
N CYS A 145 -0.72 -12.02 6.66
CA CYS A 145 -0.08 -11.65 7.92
C CYS A 145 1.18 -10.79 7.74
N ASP A 146 1.56 -10.06 8.78
CA ASP A 146 2.71 -9.15 8.78
C ASP A 146 4.05 -9.85 8.50
N GLU A 147 4.13 -11.15 8.79
CA GLU A 147 5.28 -12.00 8.45
C GLU A 147 5.53 -12.06 6.93
N TRP A 148 4.45 -12.05 6.13
CA TRP A 148 4.54 -11.99 4.67
C TRP A 148 5.01 -10.60 4.19
N ARG A 149 4.56 -9.53 4.84
CA ARG A 149 5.00 -8.15 4.55
C ARG A 149 6.50 -7.96 4.83
N ALA A 150 6.99 -8.47 5.96
CA ALA A 150 8.40 -8.41 6.34
C ALA A 150 9.34 -9.19 5.39
N LEU A 151 8.81 -10.16 4.65
CA LEU A 151 9.54 -10.92 3.62
C LEU A 151 9.63 -10.18 2.29
N GLN A 152 8.65 -9.33 1.95
CA GLN A 152 8.62 -8.54 0.72
C GLN A 152 9.60 -7.36 0.77
N THR A 153 9.62 -6.61 1.89
CA THR A 153 10.55 -5.47 2.09
C THR A 153 12.01 -5.90 2.04
N LYS A 154 12.35 -7.11 2.54
CA LYS A 154 13.69 -7.69 2.42
C LYS A 154 14.10 -8.07 0.99
N SER A 155 13.14 -8.16 0.07
CA SER A 155 13.40 -8.52 -1.33
C SER A 155 13.44 -7.32 -2.29
N ALA A 156 12.93 -6.16 -1.85
CA ALA A 156 12.91 -4.91 -2.61
C ALA A 156 14.17 -4.04 -2.40
N GLY A 157 15.01 -4.36 -1.42
CA GLY A 157 16.33 -3.76 -1.24
C GLY A 157 17.41 -4.49 -2.06
N VAL A 158 17.56 -4.11 -3.34
CA VAL A 158 18.80 -4.28 -4.13
C VAL A 158 19.00 -3.04 -4.98
#